data_AF-A0AAW2JSY0-F1
#
_entry.id   AF-A0AAW2JSY0-F1
#
_cell.length_a   1.000
_cell.length_b   1.000
_cell.length_c   1.000
_cell.angle_alpha   90.00
_cell.angle_beta   90.00
_cell.angle_gamma   90.00
#
_symmetry.space_group_name_H-M   'P 1'
#
loop_
_entity.id
_entity.type
_entity.pdbx_description
1 polymer ?
#
loop_
_entity_poly.entity_id
_entity_poly.type
_entity_poly.pdbx_seq_one_letter_code
_entity_poly.pdbx_strand_id
1 'polypeptide(L)'
;MHIEKNVFDNIFNTVMDIEGKTKDNQNAHKDLKNICNGPELEVDERRSNATPKVAFTLTKEQKKKICEWVRGLRFLDGYASNVARYVDIANLRLHGMKNHDCHVFV
;
A
#
# COMPACT_ATOMS: atom_id res chain seq x y z
N MET A 1 -1.68 -12.51 15.98
CA MET A 1 -0.44 -12.62 15.19
C MET A 1 -0.07 -11.24 14.64
N HIS A 2 0.94 -10.57 15.20
CA HIS A 2 1.33 -9.22 14.72
C HIS A 2 1.97 -9.24 13.33
N ILE A 3 2.50 -10.39 12.91
CA ILE A 3 3.23 -10.55 11.64
C ILE A 3 2.31 -10.36 10.44
N GLU A 4 1.14 -11.01 10.40
CA GLU A 4 0.18 -10.90 9.29
C GLU A 4 -0.24 -9.45 9.04
N LYS A 5 -0.59 -8.74 10.11
CA LYS A 5 -0.95 -7.33 10.01
C LYS A 5 0.19 -6.49 9.45
N ASN A 6 1.42 -6.72 9.92
CA ASN A 6 2.57 -5.99 9.41
C ASN A 6 2.81 -6.29 7.93
N VAL A 7 2.63 -7.54 7.49
CA VAL A 7 2.73 -7.93 6.07
C VAL A 7 1.66 -7.22 5.25
N PHE A 8 0.39 -7.31 5.66
CA PHE A 8 -0.72 -6.64 5.00
C PHE A 8 -0.50 -5.13 4.92
N ASP A 9 -0.22 -4.47 6.05
CA ASP A 9 0.01 -3.02 6.11
C ASP A 9 1.16 -2.62 5.19
N ASN A 10 2.27 -3.35 5.21
CA ASN A 10 3.43 -3.01 4.38
C ASN A 10 3.10 -3.14 2.88
N ILE A 11 2.46 -4.22 2.46
CA ILE A 11 2.09 -4.43 1.06
C ILE A 11 1.07 -3.37 0.64
N PHE A 12 -0.01 -3.22 1.41
CA PHE A 12 -1.11 -2.33 1.07
C PHE A 12 -0.67 -0.85 1.04
N ASN A 13 0.07 -0.39 2.05
CA ASN A 13 0.55 1.01 2.08
C ASN A 13 1.58 1.30 0.97
N THR A 14 2.31 0.30 0.50
CA THR A 14 3.28 0.44 -0.59
C THR A 14 2.57 0.55 -1.94
N VAL A 15 1.65 -0.37 -2.24
CA VAL A 15 0.86 -0.35 -3.50
C VAL A 15 -0.05 0.88 -3.57
N MET A 16 -0.61 1.29 -2.44
CA MET A 16 -1.44 2.49 -2.32
C MET A 16 -0.61 3.78 -2.15
N ASP A 17 0.73 3.70 -2.13
CA ASP A 17 1.66 4.83 -2.04
C ASP A 17 1.17 5.85 -1.00
N ILE A 18 1.07 5.38 0.25
CA ILE A 18 0.62 6.17 1.39
C ILE A 18 1.84 6.86 2.01
N GLU A 19 1.81 8.19 2.01
CA GLU A 19 2.88 9.02 2.55
C GLU A 19 3.22 8.64 4.01
N GLY A 20 4.51 8.47 4.28
CA GLY A 20 5.02 8.06 5.60
C GLY A 20 4.82 6.60 5.97
N LYS A 21 4.14 5.79 5.13
CA LYS A 21 3.89 4.35 5.39
C LYS A 21 4.35 3.43 4.27
N THR A 22 4.51 3.94 3.05
CA THR A 22 5.04 3.18 1.92
C THR A 22 6.46 2.66 2.20
N LYS A 23 6.75 1.43 1.75
CA LYS A 23 8.12 0.88 1.72
C LYS A 23 8.89 1.29 0.48
N ASP A 24 8.21 1.88 -0.49
CA ASP A 24 8.81 2.51 -1.66
C ASP A 24 9.34 3.90 -1.27
N ASN A 25 10.63 3.99 -0.97
CA ASN A 25 11.27 5.24 -0.56
C ASN A 25 12.66 5.37 -1.19
N GLN A 26 13.26 6.57 -1.06
CA GLN A 26 14.56 6.87 -1.65
C GLN A 26 15.67 5.89 -1.19
N ASN A 27 15.67 5.46 0.07
CA ASN A 27 16.66 4.52 0.57
C ASN A 27 16.47 3.14 -0.09
N ALA A 28 15.22 2.68 -0.22
CA ALA A 28 14.92 1.44 -0.93
C ALA A 28 15.40 1.46 -2.39
N HIS A 29 15.32 2.60 -3.08
CA HIS A 29 15.87 2.75 -4.44
C HIS A 29 17.40 2.82 -4.48
N LYS A 30 18.04 3.44 -3.47
CA LYS A 30 19.51 3.41 -3.32
C LYS A 30 20.01 1.98 -3.06
N ASP A 31 19.29 1.23 -2.24
CA ASP A 31 19.59 -0.19 -2.01
C ASP A 31 19.35 -1.02 -3.28
N LEU A 32 18.28 -0.73 -4.04
CA LEU A 32 17.99 -1.39 -5.31
C LEU A 32 19.16 -1.27 -6.28
N LYS A 33 19.81 -0.10 -6.37
CA LYS A 33 21.02 0.09 -7.18
C LYS A 33 22.18 -0.83 -6.79
N ASN A 34 22.33 -1.09 -5.50
CA ASN A 34 23.43 -1.92 -4.98
C ASN A 34 23.14 -3.41 -5.10
N ILE A 35 21.86 -3.81 -5.07
CA ILE A 35 21.43 -5.21 -4.95
C ILE A 35 20.89 -5.76 -6.29
N CYS A 36 20.35 -4.90 -7.15
CA CYS A 36 19.70 -5.27 -8.41
C CYS A 36 20.22 -4.43 -9.58
N ASN A 37 20.32 -5.03 -10.76
CA ASN A 37 20.69 -4.33 -11.99
C ASN A 37 19.46 -3.69 -12.67
N GLY A 38 18.86 -2.69 -12.01
CA GLY A 38 17.62 -2.02 -12.42
C GLY A 38 17.79 -0.52 -12.70
N PRO A 39 18.52 -0.14 -13.78
CA PRO A 39 18.91 1.26 -14.03
C PRO A 39 17.72 2.21 -14.25
N GLU A 40 16.57 1.69 -14.67
CA GLU A 40 15.34 2.48 -14.88
C GLU A 40 14.65 2.94 -13.59
N LEU A 41 14.97 2.30 -12.45
CA LEU A 41 14.43 2.62 -11.13
C LEU A 41 15.43 3.40 -10.27
N GLU A 42 16.60 3.74 -10.81
CA GLU A 42 17.59 4.54 -10.09
C GLU A 42 17.09 5.98 -9.87
N VAL A 43 17.37 6.51 -8.67
CA VAL A 43 17.12 7.92 -8.36
C VAL A 43 18.21 8.75 -9.03
N ASP A 44 17.82 9.68 -9.89
CA ASP A 44 18.74 10.64 -10.50
C ASP A 44 19.05 11.76 -9.51
N GLU A 45 20.14 11.61 -8.76
CA GLU A 45 20.61 12.59 -7.77
C GLU A 45 20.89 13.98 -8.37
N ARG A 46 20.98 14.12 -9.71
CA ARG A 46 21.32 15.39 -10.39
C ARG A 46 20.12 16.17 -10.90
N ARG A 47 19.02 15.50 -11.26
CA ARG A 47 17.86 16.16 -11.90
C ARG A 47 16.69 16.41 -10.97
N SER A 48 16.49 15.54 -9.98
CA SER A 48 15.45 15.68 -8.98
C SER A 48 15.59 14.52 -8.00
N ASN A 49 15.49 14.78 -6.70
CA ASN A 49 15.40 13.72 -5.69
C ASN A 49 14.06 12.93 -5.78
N ALA A 50 13.33 13.07 -6.89
CA ALA A 50 12.09 12.36 -7.16
C ALA A 50 12.38 10.91 -7.54
N THR A 51 11.96 10.03 -6.65
CA THR A 51 11.94 8.59 -6.86
C THR A 51 11.06 8.26 -8.08
N PRO A 52 11.56 7.53 -9.10
CA PRO A 52 10.73 7.11 -10.22
C PRO A 52 9.59 6.25 -9.70
N LYS A 53 8.36 6.50 -10.16
CA LYS A 53 7.21 5.70 -9.76
C LYS A 53 7.35 4.29 -10.31
N VAL A 54 7.50 3.35 -9.39
CA VAL A 54 7.46 1.91 -9.63
C VAL A 54 6.10 1.45 -10.21
N ALA A 55 6.14 0.44 -11.08
CA ALA A 55 4.97 -0.03 -11.84
C ALA A 55 3.83 -0.58 -10.97
N PHE A 56 4.11 -0.96 -9.71
CA PHE A 56 3.11 -1.47 -8.78
C PHE A 56 2.37 -0.37 -8.01
N THR A 57 2.79 0.89 -8.11
CA THR A 57 2.11 2.01 -7.44
C THR A 57 0.86 2.41 -8.19
N LEU A 58 -0.27 2.41 -7.49
CA LEU A 58 -1.56 2.71 -8.09
C LEU A 58 -1.73 4.20 -8.39
N THR A 59 -2.38 4.48 -9.52
CA THR A 59 -2.87 5.82 -9.85
C THR A 59 -3.99 6.23 -8.90
N LYS A 60 -4.27 7.53 -8.80
CA LYS A 60 -5.36 8.06 -7.95
C LYS A 60 -6.72 7.43 -8.27
N GLU A 61 -7.00 7.19 -9.55
CA GLU A 61 -8.23 6.54 -10.00
C GLU A 61 -8.30 5.07 -9.58
N GLN A 62 -7.19 4.34 -9.69
CA GLN A 62 -7.11 2.96 -9.22
C GLN A 62 -7.25 2.86 -7.70
N LYS A 63 -6.57 3.73 -6.93
CA LYS A 63 -6.73 3.82 -5.47
C LYS A 63 -8.20 4.03 -5.10
N LYS A 64 -8.90 4.93 -5.79
CA LYS A 64 -10.34 5.17 -5.57
C LYS A 64 -11.19 3.92 -5.84
N LYS A 65 -10.97 3.24 -6.97
CA LYS A 65 -11.67 2.00 -7.30
C LYS A 65 -11.47 0.93 -6.23
N ILE A 66 -10.24 0.77 -5.72
CA ILE A 66 -9.97 -0.17 -4.64
C ILE A 66 -10.70 0.23 -3.35
N CYS A 67 -10.62 1.49 -2.93
CA CYS A 67 -11.32 1.93 -1.72
C CYS A 67 -12.84 1.75 -1.85
N GLU A 68 -13.42 2.06 -3.01
CA GLU A 68 -14.85 1.82 -3.27
C GLU A 68 -15.21 0.34 -3.25
N TRP A 69 -14.36 -0.52 -3.83
CA TRP A 69 -14.52 -1.97 -3.78
C TRP A 69 -14.47 -2.48 -2.34
N VAL A 70 -13.44 -2.11 -1.56
CA VAL A 70 -13.33 -2.51 -0.14
C VAL A 70 -14.53 -2.02 0.67
N ARG A 71 -15.01 -0.80 0.41
CA ARG A 71 -16.21 -0.26 1.06
C ARG A 71 -17.48 -1.03 0.71
N GLY A 72 -17.53 -1.62 -0.49
CA GLY A 72 -18.63 -2.44 -0.98
C GLY A 72 -18.60 -3.90 -0.52
N LEU A 73 -17.48 -4.37 0.04
CA LEU A 73 -17.34 -5.75 0.48
C LEU A 73 -18.32 -6.08 1.60
N ARG A 74 -19.03 -7.20 1.42
CA ARG A 74 -19.91 -7.79 2.43
C ARG A 74 -19.47 -9.22 2.68
N PHE A 75 -19.43 -9.58 3.96
CA PHE A 75 -19.08 -10.92 4.40
C PHE A 75 -20.29 -11.58 5.05
N LEU A 76 -20.27 -12.92 5.11
CA LEU A 76 -21.25 -13.68 5.89
C LEU A 76 -21.14 -13.31 7.37
N ASP A 77 -22.26 -13.41 8.08
CA ASP A 77 -22.28 -13.17 9.52
C ASP A 77 -21.31 -14.11 10.25
N GLY A 78 -20.55 -13.55 11.19
CA GLY A 78 -19.50 -14.27 11.92
C GLY A 78 -18.18 -14.50 11.17
N TYR A 79 -18.07 -14.21 9.86
CA TYR A 79 -16.83 -14.38 9.10
C TYR A 79 -15.83 -13.24 9.33
N ALA A 80 -16.28 -12.01 9.13
CA ALA A 80 -15.42 -10.83 9.26
C ALA A 80 -16.21 -9.61 9.75
N SER A 81 -15.51 -8.71 10.43
CA SER A 81 -16.02 -7.37 10.76
C SER A 81 -16.37 -6.60 9.48
N ASN A 82 -17.38 -5.72 9.56
CA ASN A 82 -17.68 -4.78 8.48
C ASN A 82 -16.45 -3.92 8.12
N VAL A 83 -15.79 -4.24 6.99
CA VAL A 83 -14.55 -3.58 6.52
C VAL A 83 -14.77 -2.17 6.00
N ALA A 84 -16.00 -1.81 5.62
CA ALA A 84 -16.33 -0.48 5.13
C ALA A 84 -16.02 0.62 6.15
N ARG A 85 -16.03 0.30 7.45
CA ARG A 85 -15.72 1.23 8.54
C ARG A 85 -14.27 1.73 8.53
N TYR A 86 -13.37 1.01 7.86
CA TYR A 86 -11.94 1.30 7.83
C TYR A 86 -11.53 2.09 6.59
N VAL A 87 -12.46 2.34 5.66
CA VAL A 87 -12.18 2.98 4.38
C VAL A 87 -12.35 4.49 4.49
N ASP A 88 -11.26 5.22 4.27
CA ASP A 88 -11.25 6.67 4.13
C ASP A 88 -11.15 7.04 2.65
N ILE A 89 -12.31 7.30 2.03
CA ILE A 89 -12.43 7.63 0.61
C ILE A 89 -11.82 9.01 0.29
N ALA A 90 -11.84 9.94 1.25
CA ALA A 90 -11.33 11.29 1.03
C ALA A 90 -9.79 11.27 0.91
N ASN A 91 -9.13 10.48 1.76
CA ASN A 91 -7.68 10.33 1.76
C ASN A 91 -7.19 9.08 1.01
N LEU A 92 -8.09 8.32 0.38
CA LEU A 92 -7.79 7.10 -0.39
C LEU A 92 -6.93 6.08 0.39
N ARG A 93 -7.29 5.81 1.65
CA ARG A 93 -6.53 4.95 2.55
C ARG A 93 -7.41 4.05 3.40
N LEU A 94 -6.82 3.00 3.97
CA LEU A 94 -7.42 2.20 5.03
C LEU A 94 -6.81 2.58 6.38
N HIS A 95 -7.61 2.57 7.45
CA HIS A 95 -7.13 2.83 8.79
C HIS A 95 -7.82 1.98 9.85
N GLY A 96 -7.16 1.74 10.98
CA GLY A 96 -7.78 1.15 12.16
C GLY A 96 -8.07 -0.36 12.09
N MET A 97 -7.65 -1.04 11.02
CA MET A 97 -7.76 -2.50 10.92
C MET A 97 -6.88 -3.21 11.95
N LYS A 98 -7.43 -4.24 12.58
CA LYS A 98 -6.74 -5.17 13.48
C LYS A 98 -6.30 -6.42 12.70
N ASN A 99 -5.50 -7.27 13.34
CA ASN A 99 -4.97 -8.49 12.72
C ASN A 99 -6.06 -9.35 12.06
N HIS A 100 -7.20 -9.54 12.72
CA HIS A 100 -8.31 -10.35 12.17
C HIS A 100 -8.97 -9.72 10.94
N ASP A 101 -9.05 -8.39 10.88
CA ASP A 101 -9.59 -7.70 9.71
C ASP A 101 -8.63 -7.83 8.52
N CYS A 102 -7.32 -7.80 8.77
CA CYS A 102 -6.28 -7.93 7.75
C CYS A 102 -6.19 -9.36 7.18
N HIS A 103 -6.47 -10.39 7.99
CA HIS A 103 -6.43 -11.80 7.58
C HIS A 103 -7.42 -12.14 6.46
N VAL A 104 -8.45 -11.32 6.25
CA VAL A 104 -9.39 -11.51 5.13
C VAL A 104 -8.75 -11.24 3.76
N PHE A 105 -7.61 -10.55 3.74
CA PHE A 105 -6.93 -10.10 2.53
C PHE A 105 -5.58 -10.77 2.26
N VAL A 106 -5.12 -11.65 3.16
CA VAL A 106 -3.82 -12.35 3.10
C VAL A 106 -4.07 -13.85 3.07
#